data_AF-A0A6H9WHC8-F1
#
_entry.id   AF-A0A6H9WHC8-F1
#
_cell.length_a   1.000
_cell.length_b   1.000
_cell.length_c   1.000
_cell.angle_alpha   90.00
_cell.angle_beta   90.00
_cell.angle_gamma   90.00
#
_symmetry.space_group_name_H-M   'P 1'
#
loop_
_entity.id
_entity.type
_entity.pdbx_description
1 polymer ?
#
loop_
_entity_poly.entity_id
_entity_poly.type
_entity_poly.pdbx_seq_one_letter_code
_entity_poly.pdbx_strand_id
1 'polypeptide(L)'
;MSKQGPGAGDVLRRLEERERVTHPAAVSHGTRVWRIQRHGATLGWMRFIPLEGTQTSPTPWHVYYDGTDEHGHMAWCRALPTSTSACAWAVQHAGEMRRRTRELGPGPL
;
A
#
# COMPACT_ATOMS: atom_id res chain seq x y z
N MET A 1 41.14 -8.22 6.46
CA MET A 1 39.93 -8.73 5.77
C MET A 1 38.86 -7.64 5.82
N SER A 2 38.77 -6.83 4.77
CA SER A 2 37.82 -5.72 4.73
C SER A 2 36.41 -6.23 4.43
N LYS A 3 35.48 -6.05 5.37
CA LYS A 3 34.05 -6.25 5.14
C LYS A 3 33.58 -5.13 4.19
N GLN A 4 33.47 -5.44 2.90
CA GLN A 4 32.72 -4.58 1.98
C GLN A 4 31.26 -4.61 2.44
N GLY A 5 30.79 -3.48 2.99
CA GLY A 5 29.35 -3.27 3.20
C GLY A 5 28.62 -3.32 1.86
N PRO A 6 27.31 -3.61 1.85
CA PRO A 6 26.55 -3.68 0.62
C PRO A 6 26.73 -2.38 -0.16
N GLY A 7 27.19 -2.49 -1.41
CA GLY A 7 27.38 -1.34 -2.28
C GLY A 7 26.06 -0.60 -2.52
N ALA A 8 26.11 0.70 -2.79
CA ALA A 8 24.92 1.52 -3.04
C ALA A 8 23.99 0.92 -4.11
N GLY A 9 24.53 0.21 -5.10
CA GLY A 9 23.75 -0.51 -6.11
C GLY A 9 22.88 -1.65 -5.57
N ASP A 10 23.35 -2.38 -4.55
CA ASP A 10 22.55 -3.45 -3.91
C ASP A 10 21.42 -2.90 -3.06
N VAL A 11 21.62 -1.73 -2.45
CA VAL A 11 20.58 -1.06 -1.66
C VAL A 11 19.46 -0.55 -2.57
N LEU A 12 19.82 0.11 -3.68
CA LEU A 12 18.87 0.60 -4.67
C LEU A 12 18.08 -0.55 -5.32
N ARG A 13 18.77 -1.61 -5.76
CA ARG A 13 18.10 -2.80 -6.33
C ARG A 13 17.12 -3.44 -5.35
N ARG A 14 17.47 -3.55 -4.06
CA ARG A 14 16.57 -4.09 -3.03
C ARG A 14 15.36 -3.19 -2.77
N LEU A 15 15.51 -1.87 -2.88
CA LEU A 15 14.39 -0.92 -2.79
C LEU A 15 13.47 -1.08 -4.00
N GLU A 16 14.03 -1.12 -5.21
CA GLU A 16 13.27 -1.32 -6.45
C GLU A 16 12.53 -2.66 -6.47
N GLU A 17 13.19 -3.75 -6.06
CA GLU A 17 12.57 -5.07 -5.94
C GLU A 17 11.43 -5.08 -4.90
N ARG A 18 11.59 -4.35 -3.80
CA ARG A 18 10.55 -4.21 -2.77
C ARG A 18 9.36 -3.43 -3.29
N GLU A 19 9.56 -2.44 -4.16
CA GLU A 19 8.52 -1.61 -4.75
C GLU A 19 7.82 -2.26 -5.96
N ARG A 20 8.34 -3.38 -6.46
CA ARG A 20 7.73 -4.11 -7.57
C ARG A 20 6.42 -4.77 -7.10
N VAL A 21 5.30 -4.25 -7.61
CA VAL A 21 3.96 -4.78 -7.36
C VAL A 21 3.49 -5.57 -8.57
N THR A 22 3.15 -6.84 -8.37
CA THR A 22 2.71 -7.75 -9.44
C THR A 22 1.31 -8.32 -9.26
N HIS A 23 0.65 -8.00 -8.14
CA HIS A 23 -0.68 -8.54 -7.86
C HIS A 23 -1.70 -8.01 -8.89
N PRO A 24 -2.56 -8.85 -9.50
CA PRO A 24 -3.44 -8.44 -10.60
C PRO A 24 -4.51 -7.42 -10.20
N ALA A 25 -4.86 -7.37 -8.91
CA ALA A 25 -5.76 -6.36 -8.36
C ALA A 25 -5.09 -4.99 -8.16
N ALA A 26 -3.77 -4.87 -8.27
CA ALA A 26 -3.06 -3.62 -8.06
C ALA A 26 -2.84 -2.88 -9.39
N VAL A 27 -3.29 -1.63 -9.45
CA VAL A 27 -3.05 -0.73 -10.57
C VAL A 27 -2.20 0.43 -10.09
N SER A 28 -1.05 0.64 -10.72
CA SER A 28 -0.17 1.77 -10.39
C SER A 28 -0.90 3.09 -10.64
N HIS A 29 -0.83 4.00 -9.67
CA HIS A 29 -1.46 5.32 -9.76
C HIS A 29 -0.46 6.47 -9.64
N GLY A 30 0.66 6.24 -8.96
CA GLY A 30 1.73 7.22 -8.83
C GLY A 30 2.94 6.61 -8.10
N THR A 31 3.90 7.45 -7.76
CA THR A 31 5.10 7.02 -7.03
C THR A 31 4.71 6.35 -5.72
N ARG A 32 4.98 5.05 -5.62
CA ARG A 32 4.70 4.24 -4.43
C ARG A 32 3.23 4.19 -4.02
N VAL A 33 2.31 4.46 -4.93
CA VAL A 33 0.86 4.41 -4.68
C VAL A 33 0.18 3.57 -5.75
N TRP A 34 -0.69 2.67 -5.31
CA TRP A 34 -1.46 1.78 -6.16
C TRP A 34 -2.93 1.79 -5.74
N ARG A 35 -3.81 1.76 -6.74
CA ARG A 35 -5.22 1.51 -6.56
C ARG A 35 -5.47 0.01 -6.50
N ILE A 36 -6.27 -0.45 -5.55
CA ILE A 36 -6.69 -1.85 -5.48
C ILE A 36 -8.06 -1.97 -6.13
N GLN A 37 -8.16 -2.79 -7.17
CA GLN A 37 -9.36 -2.96 -7.98
C GLN A 37 -9.80 -4.42 -8.04
N ARG A 38 -11.11 -4.63 -8.12
CA ARG A 38 -11.70 -5.94 -8.37
C ARG A 38 -12.90 -5.80 -9.30
N HIS A 39 -12.87 -6.51 -10.42
CA HIS A 39 -13.90 -6.44 -11.47
C HIS A 39 -14.18 -5.00 -11.94
N GLY A 40 -13.12 -4.21 -12.13
CA GLY A 40 -13.22 -2.81 -12.59
C GLY A 40 -13.62 -1.79 -11.53
N ALA A 41 -14.02 -2.21 -10.32
CA ALA A 41 -14.36 -1.31 -9.22
C ALA A 41 -13.17 -1.11 -8.28
N THR A 42 -12.95 0.14 -7.84
CA THR A 42 -12.00 0.46 -6.76
C THR A 42 -12.50 -0.13 -5.44
N LEU A 43 -11.62 -0.85 -4.75
CA LEU A 43 -11.85 -1.30 -3.37
C LEU A 43 -11.17 -0.38 -2.36
N GLY A 44 -10.03 0.19 -2.73
CA GLY A 44 -9.23 1.04 -1.86
C GLY A 44 -7.87 1.30 -2.48
N TRP A 45 -6.92 1.66 -1.63
CA TRP A 45 -5.61 2.09 -2.04
C TRP A 45 -4.54 1.40 -1.22
N MET A 46 -3.35 1.24 -1.79
CA MET A 46 -2.17 0.89 -1.03
C MET A 46 -0.99 1.81 -1.34
N ARG A 47 -0.16 2.04 -0.33
CA ARG A 47 1.03 2.86 -0.42
C ARG A 47 2.21 2.11 0.19
N PHE A 48 3.36 2.21 -0.46
CA PHE A 48 4.62 1.79 0.13
C PHE A 48 5.23 2.96 0.91
N ILE A 49 5.41 2.75 2.21
CA ILE A 49 6.04 3.69 3.13
C ILE A 49 7.33 3.02 3.62
N PRO A 50 8.51 3.52 3.22
CA PRO A 50 9.79 2.98 3.69
C PRO A 50 9.90 3.07 5.21
N LEU A 51 10.43 2.01 5.81
CA LEU A 51 10.80 2.01 7.22
C LEU A 51 12.08 2.82 7.39
N GLU A 52 11.95 4.09 7.73
CA GLU A 52 13.09 4.92 8.12
C GLU A 52 13.25 4.90 9.63
N GLY A 53 14.44 4.48 10.10
CA GLY A 53 15.09 4.77 11.38
C GLY A 53 14.39 4.46 12.71
N THR A 54 13.09 4.69 12.82
CA THR A 54 12.34 4.74 14.08
C THR A 54 10.84 4.39 13.93
N GLN A 55 10.37 3.98 12.75
CA GLN A 55 8.95 3.65 12.55
C GLN A 55 8.50 2.39 13.30
N THR A 56 7.45 2.56 14.11
CA THR A 56 6.80 1.53 14.96
C THR A 56 5.94 0.52 14.20
N SER A 57 5.66 0.75 12.90
CA SER A 57 4.99 -0.24 12.06
C SER A 57 6.05 -1.09 11.37
N PRO A 58 6.19 -2.40 11.66
CA PRO A 58 7.18 -3.27 11.01
C PRO A 58 6.85 -3.59 9.54
N THR A 59 5.75 -3.03 9.02
CA THR A 59 5.13 -3.41 7.76
C THR A 59 5.03 -2.22 6.81
N PRO A 60 5.77 -2.22 5.69
CA PRO A 60 5.89 -1.02 4.84
C PRO A 60 4.73 -0.81 3.87
N TRP A 61 3.77 -1.75 3.77
CA TRP A 61 2.64 -1.65 2.84
C TRP A 61 1.37 -1.25 3.58
N HIS A 62 0.93 -0.02 3.39
CA HIS A 62 -0.23 0.53 4.07
C HIS A 62 -1.44 0.49 3.12
N VAL A 63 -2.56 -0.03 3.60
CA VAL A 63 -3.85 -0.08 2.91
C VAL A 63 -4.75 1.00 3.48
N TYR A 64 -5.52 1.63 2.58
CA TYR A 64 -6.47 2.69 2.87
C TYR A 64 -7.79 2.37 2.20
N TYR A 65 -8.89 2.84 2.81
CA TYR A 65 -10.20 2.82 2.15
C TYR A 65 -10.23 3.82 0.99
N ASP A 66 -11.18 3.64 0.07
CA ASP A 66 -11.48 4.65 -0.93
C ASP A 66 -12.38 5.71 -0.29
N GLY A 67 -11.80 6.77 0.27
CA GLY A 67 -12.49 7.74 1.12
C GLY A 67 -11.54 8.54 2.01
N THR A 68 -12.01 9.67 2.52
CA THR A 68 -11.27 10.49 3.49
C THR A 68 -11.87 10.40 4.88
N ASP A 69 -11.04 10.50 5.91
CA ASP A 69 -11.46 10.65 7.30
C ASP A 69 -12.01 12.07 7.58
N GLU A 70 -12.40 12.30 8.84
CA GLU A 70 -12.93 13.59 9.32
C GLU A 70 -11.94 14.78 9.18
N HIS A 71 -10.65 14.49 8.98
CA HIS A 71 -9.60 15.49 8.78
C HIS A 71 -9.25 15.69 7.30
N GLY A 72 -9.93 15.00 6.38
CA GLY A 72 -9.67 15.07 4.94
C GLY A 72 -8.47 14.24 4.49
N HIS A 73 -7.91 13.38 5.35
CA HIS A 73 -6.84 12.47 4.97
C HIS A 73 -7.39 11.16 4.44
N MET A 74 -6.61 10.44 3.62
CA MET A 74 -6.98 9.08 3.21
C MET A 74 -7.25 8.21 4.44
N ALA A 75 -8.45 7.62 4.50
CA ALA A 75 -8.86 6.85 5.66
C ALA A 75 -8.01 5.58 5.79
N TRP A 76 -7.18 5.55 6.84
CA TRP A 76 -6.29 4.43 7.12
C TRP A 76 -7.07 3.15 7.43
N CYS A 77 -6.56 2.01 6.93
CA CYS A 77 -7.15 0.71 7.19
C CYS A 77 -6.19 -0.20 7.97
N ARG A 78 -5.02 -0.53 7.39
CA ARG A 78 -4.09 -1.51 7.95
C ARG A 78 -2.70 -1.40 7.32
N ALA A 79 -1.68 -1.92 7.99
CA ALA A 79 -0.37 -2.17 7.39
C ALA A 79 -0.06 -3.69 7.27
N LEU A 80 0.60 -4.09 6.18
CA LEU A 80 0.91 -5.47 5.81
C LEU A 80 2.37 -5.59 5.32
N PRO A 81 3.01 -6.78 5.46
CA PRO A 81 4.43 -6.93 5.20
C PRO A 81 4.79 -6.84 3.70
N THR A 82 3.85 -7.14 2.80
CA THR A 82 4.10 -7.18 1.35
C THR A 82 2.96 -6.58 0.56
N SER A 83 3.24 -6.09 -0.65
CA SER A 83 2.21 -5.59 -1.59
C SER A 83 1.18 -6.67 -1.93
N THR A 84 1.62 -7.92 -2.13
CA THR A 84 0.75 -9.07 -2.39
C THR A 84 -0.21 -9.33 -1.25
N SER A 85 0.26 -9.32 0.01
CA SER A 85 -0.61 -9.52 1.17
C SER A 85 -1.56 -8.35 1.39
N ALA A 86 -1.11 -7.11 1.14
CA ALA A 86 -1.97 -5.92 1.13
C ALA A 86 -3.15 -6.05 0.15
N CYS A 87 -2.86 -6.42 -1.10
CA CYS A 87 -3.89 -6.62 -2.12
C CYS A 87 -4.80 -7.80 -1.81
N ALA A 88 -4.23 -8.96 -1.45
CA ALA A 88 -5.02 -10.16 -1.16
C ALA A 88 -5.98 -9.92 0.00
N TRP A 89 -5.53 -9.23 1.06
CA TRP A 89 -6.37 -8.87 2.19
C TRP A 89 -7.55 -8.00 1.75
N ALA A 90 -7.29 -6.92 1.01
CA ALA A 90 -8.35 -6.00 0.54
C ALA A 90 -9.38 -6.70 -0.37
N VAL A 91 -8.93 -7.63 -1.22
CA VAL A 91 -9.80 -8.45 -2.07
C VAL A 91 -10.67 -9.41 -1.27
N GLN A 92 -10.09 -10.09 -0.26
CA GLN A 92 -10.81 -10.98 0.65
C GLN A 92 -11.82 -10.22 1.50
N HIS A 93 -11.51 -8.98 1.89
CA HIS A 93 -12.35 -8.11 2.72
C HIS A 93 -13.13 -7.08 1.89
N ALA A 94 -13.39 -7.35 0.62
CA ALA A 94 -14.02 -6.40 -0.30
C ALA A 94 -15.38 -5.86 0.19
N GLY A 95 -16.15 -6.67 0.94
CA GLY A 95 -17.41 -6.24 1.55
C GLY A 95 -17.22 -5.15 2.60
N GLU A 96 -16.21 -5.31 3.47
CA GLU A 96 -15.83 -4.33 4.49
C GLU A 96 -15.33 -3.05 3.83
N MET A 97 -14.42 -3.16 2.86
CA MET A 97 -13.85 -2.04 2.13
C MET A 97 -14.95 -1.17 1.51
N ARG A 98 -15.89 -1.80 0.78
CA ARG A 98 -17.02 -1.11 0.15
C ARG A 98 -17.95 -0.46 1.16
N ARG A 99 -18.22 -1.11 2.29
CA ARG A 99 -19.07 -0.54 3.34
C ARG A 99 -18.43 0.73 3.90
N ARG A 100 -17.14 0.68 4.25
CA ARG A 100 -16.39 1.85 4.77
C ARG A 100 -16.32 2.98 3.75
N THR A 101 -16.02 2.70 2.49
CA THR A 101 -16.04 3.71 1.41
C THR A 101 -17.39 4.42 1.30
N ARG A 102 -18.51 3.70 1.45
CA ARG A 102 -19.85 4.34 1.44
C ARG A 102 -20.10 5.23 2.65
N GLU A 103 -19.59 4.87 3.82
CA GLU A 103 -19.73 5.65 5.06
C GLU A 103 -18.89 6.94 5.01
N LEU A 104 -17.69 6.86 4.44
CA LEU A 104 -16.74 7.98 4.36
C LEU A 104 -17.09 8.98 3.24
N GLY A 105 -17.84 8.51 2.22
CA GLY A 105 -17.93 9.20 0.93
C GLY A 105 -16.68 8.97 0.09
N PRO A 106 -16.78 8.96 -1.25
CA PRO A 106 -15.60 8.80 -2.10
C PRO A 106 -14.65 9.98 -1.87
N GLY A 107 -13.37 9.67 -1.65
CA GLY A 107 -12.35 10.69 -1.44
C GLY A 107 -12.18 11.58 -2.67
N PRO A 108 -11.79 12.86 -2.49
CA PRO A 108 -11.41 13.69 -3.63
C PRO A 108 -10.14 13.09 -4.24
N LEU A 109 -10.22 12.70 -5.51
CA LEU A 109 -9.02 12.44 -6.31
C LEU A 109 -8.26 13.75 -6.49
#